data_AF-A0A9P0NU32-F1
#
_entry.id   AF-A0A9P0NU32-F1
#
_cell.length_a   1.000
_cell.length_b   1.000
_cell.length_c   1.000
_cell.angle_alpha   90.00
_cell.angle_beta   90.00
_cell.angle_gamma   90.00
#
_symmetry.space_group_name_H-M   'P 1'
#
loop_
_entity.id
_entity.type
_entity.pdbx_description
1 polymer ?
#
loop_
_entity_poly.entity_id
_entity_poly.type
_entity_poly.pdbx_seq_one_letter_code
_entity_poly.pdbx_strand_id
1 'polypeptide(L)'
;MTGEVSIIVRMAVVVKRRMQLYYLKNNEFFPLMNDISLNDIPKAMVWCQETICVGFKGEYAIIELDGDPPGKLTELFPTSSTRSSEPCITKVSDTTFALCRDAQSVIVNVKGDTERNKGLKWSEVPLNIAWDEPYALGIITDGIEVLTLEPSGLVQTLSGMPKVRFIASAQQGLLYAAAISQIWCILAVDIAKQRKILVDAKQFQLALKLTWLGSDSSIEGHSRDYEGFLEFIENNEKSQLRGWQEDI
;
A
#
# COMPACT_ATOMS: atom_id res chain seq x y z
N MET A 1 36.90 13.28 1.97
CA MET A 1 35.98 12.30 1.37
C MET A 1 34.63 12.98 1.26
N THR A 2 34.32 13.54 0.09
CA THR A 2 33.00 14.13 -0.16
C THR A 2 32.02 12.98 -0.34
N GLY A 3 31.15 12.78 0.65
CA GLY A 3 30.09 11.77 0.63
C GLY A 3 29.01 12.18 -0.35
N GLU A 4 29.26 12.04 -1.65
CA GLU A 4 28.20 12.09 -2.64
C GLU A 4 27.25 10.92 -2.39
N VAL A 5 26.01 11.25 -2.05
CA VAL A 5 24.92 10.28 -1.99
C VAL A 5 24.64 9.81 -3.42
N SER A 6 25.13 8.61 -3.77
CA SER A 6 24.82 7.98 -5.05
C SER A 6 23.44 7.31 -4.98
N ILE A 7 22.46 7.83 -5.72
CA ILE A 7 21.16 7.16 -5.85
C ILE A 7 21.31 6.05 -6.90
N ILE A 8 20.99 4.82 -6.52
CA ILE A 8 20.96 3.67 -7.45
C ILE A 8 19.50 3.25 -7.60
N VAL A 9 19.00 3.27 -8.83
CA VAL A 9 17.68 2.72 -9.16
C VAL A 9 17.86 1.25 -9.53
N ARG A 10 17.08 0.37 -8.91
CA ARG A 10 17.01 -1.06 -9.23
C ARG A 10 15.62 -1.41 -9.73
N MET A 11 15.54 -2.41 -10.58
CA MET A 11 14.29 -2.85 -11.20
C MET A 11 14.25 -4.38 -11.27
N ALA A 12 13.12 -4.96 -10.85
CA ALA A 12 12.81 -6.36 -11.03
C ALA A 12 11.70 -6.49 -12.08
N VAL A 13 11.90 -7.38 -13.05
CA VAL A 13 10.92 -7.66 -14.11
C VAL A 13 10.73 -9.17 -14.19
N VAL A 14 9.49 -9.62 -14.31
CA VAL A 14 9.22 -11.05 -14.54
C VAL A 14 8.68 -11.27 -15.94
N VAL A 15 9.37 -12.13 -16.69
CA VAL A 15 8.98 -12.58 -18.01
C VAL A 15 8.68 -14.07 -17.94
N LYS A 16 7.40 -14.43 -18.00
CA LYS A 16 6.90 -15.79 -17.73
C LYS A 16 7.31 -16.24 -16.32
N ARG A 17 8.20 -17.22 -16.21
CA ARG A 17 8.69 -17.79 -14.95
C ARG A 17 10.16 -17.47 -14.68
N ARG A 18 10.64 -16.34 -15.22
CA ARG A 18 12.01 -15.85 -15.03
C ARG A 18 11.96 -14.43 -14.52
N MET A 19 12.61 -14.20 -13.38
CA MET A 19 12.83 -12.87 -12.82
C MET A 19 14.19 -12.35 -13.29
N GLN A 20 14.16 -11.15 -13.86
CA GLN A 20 15.30 -10.42 -14.38
C GLN A 20 15.50 -9.18 -13.50
N LEU A 21 16.74 -8.94 -13.09
CA LEU A 21 17.09 -7.88 -12.15
C LEU A 21 18.06 -6.92 -12.83
N TYR A 22 17.79 -5.64 -12.72
CA TYR A 22 18.57 -4.59 -13.37
C TYR A 22 18.89 -3.46 -12.38
N TYR A 23 19.98 -2.74 -12.65
CA TYR A 23 20.25 -1.44 -12.06
C TYR A 23 20.43 -0.39 -13.16
N LEU A 24 20.00 0.84 -12.89
CA LEU A 24 20.15 1.96 -13.80
C LEU A 24 21.52 2.63 -13.57
N LYS A 25 22.27 2.80 -14.64
CA LYS A 25 23.52 3.58 -14.64
C LYS A 25 23.64 4.31 -15.97
N ASN A 26 23.97 5.59 -15.96
CA ASN A 26 24.11 6.40 -17.17
C ASN A 26 22.89 6.30 -18.13
N ASN A 27 21.68 6.28 -17.56
CA ASN A 27 20.41 6.10 -18.29
C ASN A 27 20.25 4.76 -19.04
N GLU A 28 21.06 3.75 -18.71
CA GLU A 28 20.96 2.41 -19.27
C GLU A 28 20.78 1.36 -18.14
N PHE A 29 19.99 0.33 -18.42
CA PHE A 29 19.76 -0.78 -17.49
C PHE A 29 20.79 -1.87 -17.71
N PHE A 30 21.54 -2.19 -16.66
CA PHE A 30 22.53 -3.27 -16.63
C PHE A 30 22.02 -4.42 -15.77
N PRO A 31 22.30 -5.68 -16.12
CA PRO A 31 21.96 -6.82 -15.27
C PRO A 31 22.58 -6.68 -13.88
N LEU A 32 21.74 -6.84 -12.84
CA LEU A 32 22.18 -6.84 -11.44
C LEU A 32 22.76 -8.21 -11.06
N MET A 33 22.13 -9.29 -11.52
CA MET A 33 22.57 -10.67 -11.32
C MET A 33 21.95 -11.59 -12.39
N ASN A 34 22.25 -12.89 -12.32
CA ASN A 34 21.65 -13.88 -13.21
C ASN A 34 20.13 -13.99 -13.01
N ASP A 35 19.42 -14.37 -14.08
CA ASP A 35 17.98 -14.60 -14.03
C ASP A 35 17.62 -15.66 -12.98
N ILE A 36 16.60 -15.36 -12.16
CA ILE A 36 16.09 -16.27 -11.14
C ILE A 36 14.91 -17.04 -11.73
N SER A 37 14.99 -18.37 -11.70
CA SER A 37 13.89 -19.24 -12.17
C SER A 37 12.83 -19.38 -11.08
N LEU A 38 11.56 -19.20 -11.48
CA LEU A 38 10.41 -19.25 -10.57
C LEU A 38 9.57 -20.50 -10.83
N ASN A 39 8.90 -20.98 -9.78
CA ASN A 39 8.01 -22.15 -9.86
C ASN A 39 6.74 -21.86 -10.67
N ASP A 40 6.22 -20.63 -10.59
CA ASP A 40 5.08 -20.16 -11.39
C ASP A 40 5.22 -18.69 -11.82
N ILE A 41 4.20 -18.14 -12.47
CA ILE A 41 4.15 -16.73 -12.88
C ILE A 41 3.62 -15.90 -11.69
N PRO A 42 4.42 -15.01 -11.07
CA PRO A 42 3.95 -14.09 -10.04
C PRO A 42 2.83 -13.20 -10.55
N LYS A 43 1.88 -12.90 -9.66
CA LYS A 43 0.76 -11.99 -9.89
C LYS A 43 0.90 -10.69 -9.10
N ALA A 44 1.65 -10.72 -8.01
CA ALA A 44 2.02 -9.54 -7.23
C ALA A 44 3.50 -9.64 -6.84
N MET A 45 4.21 -8.50 -6.76
CA MET A 45 5.59 -8.43 -6.30
C MET A 45 5.86 -7.09 -5.62
N VAL A 46 6.64 -7.12 -4.55
CA VAL A 46 7.11 -5.92 -3.85
C VAL A 46 8.56 -6.13 -3.44
N TRP A 47 9.39 -5.12 -3.66
CA TRP A 47 10.82 -5.13 -3.29
C TRP A 47 11.03 -4.35 -1.99
N CYS A 48 11.71 -4.96 -1.03
CA CYS A 48 12.18 -4.30 0.19
C CYS A 48 13.63 -4.71 0.52
N GLN A 49 14.56 -3.74 0.60
CA GLN A 49 16.00 -3.98 0.80
C GLN A 49 16.60 -4.95 -0.23
N GLU A 50 17.21 -6.05 0.21
CA GLU A 50 17.74 -7.12 -0.64
C GLU A 50 16.75 -8.32 -0.73
N THR A 51 15.47 -8.10 -0.43
CA THR A 51 14.43 -9.12 -0.50
C THR A 51 13.29 -8.70 -1.43
N ILE A 52 12.88 -9.59 -2.32
CA ILE A 52 11.68 -9.43 -3.13
C ILE A 52 10.62 -10.41 -2.63
N CYS A 53 9.49 -9.88 -2.17
CA CYS A 53 8.32 -10.69 -1.87
C CYS A 53 7.50 -10.89 -3.15
N VAL A 54 7.14 -12.14 -3.43
CA VAL A 54 6.36 -12.53 -4.61
C VAL A 54 5.10 -13.28 -4.20
N GLY A 55 4.01 -13.01 -4.89
CA GLY A 55 2.75 -13.71 -4.74
C GLY A 55 2.43 -14.47 -6.01
N PHE A 56 2.33 -15.79 -5.90
CA PHE A 56 1.76 -16.65 -6.93
C PHE A 56 0.27 -16.86 -6.66
N LYS A 57 -0.45 -17.55 -7.54
CA LYS A 57 -1.89 -17.82 -7.31
C LYS A 57 -2.13 -18.67 -6.05
N GLY A 58 -1.22 -19.58 -5.72
CA GLY A 58 -1.39 -20.53 -4.61
C GLY A 58 -0.64 -20.18 -3.33
N GLU A 59 0.44 -19.40 -3.41
CA GLU A 59 1.37 -19.20 -2.30
C GLU A 59 2.14 -17.88 -2.42
N TYR A 60 2.64 -17.42 -1.28
CA TYR A 60 3.65 -16.37 -1.21
C TYR A 60 5.05 -16.97 -1.06
N ALA A 61 6.05 -16.26 -1.55
CA ALA A 61 7.45 -16.57 -1.33
C ALA A 61 8.25 -15.27 -1.16
N ILE A 62 9.45 -15.40 -0.61
CA ILE A 62 10.48 -14.36 -0.68
C ILE A 62 11.68 -14.82 -1.49
N ILE A 63 12.37 -13.87 -2.08
CA ILE A 63 13.61 -14.09 -2.83
C ILE A 63 14.68 -13.20 -2.19
N GLU A 64 15.68 -13.82 -1.59
CA GLU A 64 16.82 -13.15 -0.94
C GLU A 64 17.93 -12.93 -1.98
N LEU A 65 18.24 -11.68 -2.32
CA LEU A 65 19.21 -11.33 -3.36
C LEU A 65 20.66 -11.46 -2.89
N ASP A 66 20.90 -11.23 -1.60
CA ASP A 66 22.18 -11.37 -0.91
C ASP A 66 22.34 -12.70 -0.15
N GLY A 67 21.38 -13.62 -0.34
CA GLY A 67 21.42 -14.96 0.23
C GLY A 67 22.55 -15.84 -0.36
N ASP A 68 22.71 -17.04 0.20
CA ASP A 68 23.60 -18.07 -0.32
C ASP A 68 22.80 -19.35 -0.66
N PRO A 69 22.59 -19.68 -1.94
CA PRO A 69 23.03 -18.94 -3.12
C PRO A 69 22.25 -17.62 -3.34
N PRO A 70 22.80 -16.63 -4.07
CA PRO A 70 22.08 -15.40 -4.40
C PRO A 70 20.80 -15.68 -5.18
N GLY A 71 19.72 -14.97 -4.84
CA GLY A 71 18.40 -15.21 -5.43
C GLY A 71 17.68 -16.44 -4.86
N LYS A 72 18.03 -16.85 -3.64
CA LYS A 72 17.40 -17.98 -2.95
C LYS A 72 15.91 -17.69 -2.75
N LEU A 73 15.07 -18.58 -3.27
CA LEU A 73 13.62 -18.55 -3.09
C LEU A 73 13.22 -19.38 -1.86
N THR A 74 12.46 -18.76 -0.97
CA THR A 74 11.91 -19.40 0.23
C THR A 74 10.38 -19.26 0.22
N GLU A 75 9.67 -20.38 0.18
CA GLU A 75 8.21 -20.43 0.25
C GLU A 75 7.72 -20.01 1.64
N LEU A 76 6.60 -19.28 1.69
CA LEU A 76 5.97 -18.83 2.93
C LEU A 76 4.70 -19.64 3.22
N PHE A 77 3.53 -19.05 2.98
CA PHE A 77 2.23 -19.66 3.25
C PHE A 77 1.27 -19.45 2.07
N PRO A 78 0.18 -20.24 2.00
CA PRO A 78 -0.80 -20.14 0.92
C PRO A 78 -1.52 -18.79 0.88
N THR A 79 -1.86 -18.31 -0.32
CA THR A 79 -2.60 -17.04 -0.54
C THR A 79 -4.03 -17.07 -0.02
N SER A 80 -4.67 -18.24 0.01
CA SER A 80 -6.03 -18.43 0.49
C SER A 80 -6.25 -19.88 0.88
N SER A 81 -7.25 -20.10 1.74
CA SER A 81 -7.80 -21.42 2.02
C SER A 81 -8.41 -22.11 0.79
N THR A 82 -8.83 -21.36 -0.25
CA THR A 82 -9.54 -21.89 -1.43
C THR A 82 -8.74 -21.83 -2.75
N ARG A 83 -7.48 -21.36 -2.72
CA ARG A 83 -6.57 -21.20 -3.89
C ARG A 83 -7.14 -20.42 -5.09
N SER A 84 -8.15 -19.58 -4.87
CA SER A 84 -8.89 -18.89 -5.94
C SER A 84 -8.66 -17.37 -6.00
N SER A 85 -8.11 -16.75 -4.95
CA SER A 85 -7.84 -15.31 -4.90
C SER A 85 -6.53 -14.95 -5.60
N GLU A 86 -6.49 -13.78 -6.23
CA GLU A 86 -5.23 -13.18 -6.64
C GLU A 86 -4.44 -12.74 -5.39
N PRO A 87 -3.12 -12.92 -5.36
CA PRO A 87 -2.30 -12.46 -4.25
C PRO A 87 -2.30 -10.93 -4.18
N CYS A 88 -2.31 -10.40 -2.96
CA CYS A 88 -2.23 -8.97 -2.70
C CYS A 88 -1.13 -8.71 -1.67
N ILE A 89 -0.19 -7.83 -2.04
CA ILE A 89 1.04 -7.53 -1.30
C ILE A 89 1.20 -6.02 -1.26
N THR A 90 1.51 -5.46 -0.09
CA THR A 90 2.01 -4.08 0.02
C THR A 90 3.23 -4.03 0.93
N LYS A 91 4.12 -3.08 0.67
CA LYS A 91 5.19 -2.71 1.61
C LYS A 91 4.54 -1.98 2.79
N VAL A 92 4.95 -2.30 4.02
CA VAL A 92 4.48 -1.63 5.25
C VAL A 92 5.58 -0.81 5.90
N SER A 93 6.83 -1.28 5.79
CA SER A 93 8.02 -0.52 6.20
C SER A 93 9.20 -0.91 5.31
N ASP A 94 10.37 -0.34 5.57
CA ASP A 94 11.63 -0.75 4.95
C ASP A 94 12.08 -2.17 5.34
N THR A 95 11.35 -2.88 6.20
CA THR A 95 11.70 -4.24 6.62
C THR A 95 10.53 -5.22 6.59
N THR A 96 9.31 -4.77 6.27
CA THR A 96 8.12 -5.61 6.34
C THR A 96 7.13 -5.39 5.19
N PHE A 97 6.36 -6.45 4.96
CA PHE A 97 5.29 -6.53 3.98
C PHE A 97 3.98 -6.90 4.69
N ALA A 98 2.84 -6.48 4.13
CA ALA A 98 1.53 -7.04 4.44
C ALA A 98 1.09 -7.94 3.29
N LEU A 99 0.86 -9.22 3.60
CA LEU A 99 0.44 -10.23 2.62
C LEU A 99 -1.01 -10.65 2.92
N CYS A 100 -1.91 -10.51 1.95
CA CYS A 100 -3.30 -10.89 2.13
C CYS A 100 -3.49 -12.40 2.14
N ARG A 101 -4.21 -12.89 3.14
CA ARG A 101 -4.70 -14.26 3.23
C ARG A 101 -6.15 -14.23 3.66
N ASP A 102 -7.03 -14.54 2.72
CA ASP A 102 -8.47 -14.36 2.88
C ASP A 102 -8.77 -12.89 3.33
N ALA A 103 -9.65 -12.65 4.30
CA ALA A 103 -9.97 -11.29 4.78
C ALA A 103 -8.98 -10.75 5.83
N GLN A 104 -7.74 -11.24 5.85
CA GLN A 104 -6.70 -10.79 6.77
C GLN A 104 -5.41 -10.46 6.02
N SER A 105 -4.63 -9.51 6.52
CA SER A 105 -3.23 -9.34 6.09
C SER A 105 -2.28 -9.74 7.19
N VAL A 106 -1.35 -10.63 6.86
CA VAL A 106 -0.27 -11.09 7.74
C VAL A 106 0.95 -10.20 7.51
N ILE A 107 1.56 -9.69 8.58
CA ILE A 107 2.80 -8.93 8.49
C ILE A 107 3.98 -9.90 8.46
N VAL A 108 4.86 -9.73 7.47
CA VAL A 108 6.02 -10.59 7.23
C VAL A 108 7.26 -9.71 7.08
N ASN A 109 8.36 -10.08 7.74
CA ASN A 109 9.62 -9.36 7.58
C ASN A 109 10.41 -9.81 6.33
N VAL A 110 11.49 -9.11 6.00
CA VAL A 110 12.41 -9.46 4.90
C VAL A 110 13.09 -10.83 5.01
N LYS A 111 13.03 -11.48 6.17
CA LYS A 111 13.53 -12.85 6.42
C LYS A 111 12.45 -13.93 6.29
N GLY A 112 11.19 -13.55 6.08
CA GLY A 112 10.05 -14.46 5.98
C GLY A 112 9.38 -14.78 7.31
N ASP A 113 9.79 -14.16 8.42
CA ASP A 113 9.14 -14.38 9.71
C ASP A 113 7.82 -13.61 9.79
N THR A 114 6.79 -14.26 10.35
CA THR A 114 5.46 -13.68 10.53
C THR A 114 5.33 -13.00 11.89
N GLU A 115 4.86 -11.75 11.91
CA GLU A 115 4.54 -11.05 13.15
C GLU A 115 3.13 -11.41 13.62
N ARG A 116 3.00 -12.51 14.36
CA ARG A 116 1.70 -13.10 14.75
C ARG A 116 0.75 -12.17 15.51
N ASN A 117 1.28 -11.15 16.18
CA ASN A 117 0.50 -10.19 16.97
C ASN A 117 0.06 -8.97 16.16
N LYS A 118 0.56 -8.82 14.92
CA LYS A 118 0.22 -7.72 14.03
C LYS A 118 -0.50 -8.25 12.80
N GLY A 119 -1.59 -7.60 12.44
CA GLY A 119 -2.35 -7.97 11.27
C GLY A 119 -3.49 -7.01 11.03
N LEU A 120 -3.94 -6.99 9.78
CA LEU A 120 -5.09 -6.20 9.36
C LEU A 120 -6.27 -7.16 9.19
N LYS A 121 -7.44 -6.78 9.70
CA LYS A 121 -8.68 -7.55 9.57
C LYS A 121 -9.65 -6.73 8.74
N TRP A 122 -9.85 -7.17 7.51
CA TRP A 122 -10.74 -6.57 6.53
C TRP A 122 -12.15 -7.14 6.69
N SER A 123 -13.17 -6.41 6.24
CA SER A 123 -14.53 -6.97 6.17
C SER A 123 -14.68 -8.05 5.11
N GLU A 124 -13.90 -7.97 4.03
CA GLU A 124 -13.83 -8.94 2.95
C GLU A 124 -12.39 -9.06 2.40
N VAL A 125 -12.16 -9.95 1.43
CA VAL A 125 -10.83 -10.10 0.82
C VAL A 125 -10.52 -8.86 -0.02
N PRO A 126 -9.51 -8.04 0.34
CA PRO A 126 -9.24 -6.83 -0.40
C PRO A 126 -8.64 -7.15 -1.77
N LEU A 127 -9.04 -6.40 -2.80
CA LEU A 127 -8.52 -6.54 -4.16
C LEU A 127 -7.08 -6.01 -4.27
N ASN A 128 -6.80 -4.90 -3.58
CA ASN A 128 -5.50 -4.27 -3.54
C ASN A 128 -5.36 -3.48 -2.23
N ILE A 129 -4.14 -3.25 -1.77
CA ILE A 129 -3.87 -2.46 -0.56
C ILE A 129 -2.79 -1.43 -0.87
N ALA A 130 -3.00 -0.20 -0.41
CA ALA A 130 -1.94 0.78 -0.26
C ALA A 130 -1.62 1.00 1.21
N TRP A 131 -0.34 1.28 1.50
CA TRP A 131 0.10 1.71 2.81
C TRP A 131 0.43 3.20 2.77
N ASP A 132 -0.15 3.96 3.69
CA ASP A 132 0.11 5.38 3.92
C ASP A 132 0.21 5.58 5.43
N GLU A 133 1.42 5.51 5.98
CA GLU A 133 1.62 5.32 7.43
C GLU A 133 0.86 6.35 8.26
N PRO A 134 0.05 5.97 9.28
CA PRO A 134 -0.10 4.64 9.89
C PRO A 134 -1.28 3.82 9.35
N TYR A 135 -1.82 4.20 8.20
CA TYR A 135 -3.05 3.65 7.64
C TYR A 135 -2.78 2.64 6.52
N ALA A 136 -3.53 1.55 6.55
CA ALA A 136 -3.68 0.65 5.42
C ALA A 136 -5.01 0.94 4.74
N LEU A 137 -4.99 1.09 3.42
CA LEU A 137 -6.16 1.35 2.60
C LEU A 137 -6.40 0.14 1.70
N GLY A 138 -7.43 -0.65 2.01
CA GLY A 138 -7.79 -1.86 1.28
C GLY A 138 -9.01 -1.64 0.40
N ILE A 139 -8.90 -1.93 -0.89
CA ILE A 139 -10.04 -1.91 -1.81
C ILE A 139 -10.95 -3.10 -1.52
N ILE A 140 -12.19 -2.83 -1.20
CA ILE A 140 -13.28 -3.81 -1.02
C ILE A 140 -14.33 -3.63 -2.14
N THR A 141 -15.37 -4.46 -2.16
CA THR A 141 -16.34 -4.51 -3.27
C THR A 141 -17.06 -3.16 -3.48
N ASP A 142 -17.35 -2.42 -2.40
CA ASP A 142 -18.10 -1.15 -2.44
C ASP A 142 -17.31 0.07 -1.94
N GLY A 143 -15.97 0.02 -2.01
CA GLY A 143 -15.17 1.16 -1.59
C GLY A 143 -13.76 0.81 -1.11
N ILE A 144 -13.27 1.63 -0.19
CA ILE A 144 -11.95 1.45 0.42
C ILE A 144 -12.11 1.46 1.95
N GLU A 145 -11.65 0.41 2.61
CA GLU A 145 -11.51 0.39 4.07
C GLU A 145 -10.18 1.00 4.48
N VAL A 146 -10.23 1.87 5.48
CA VAL A 146 -9.05 2.48 6.10
C VAL A 146 -8.87 1.84 7.48
N LEU A 147 -7.80 1.07 7.64
CA LEU A 147 -7.45 0.38 8.87
C LEU A 147 -6.16 0.95 9.47
N THR A 148 -5.98 0.80 10.78
CA THR A 148 -4.68 0.96 11.44
C THR A 148 -4.07 -0.40 11.74
N LEU A 149 -2.74 -0.50 11.79
CA LEU A 149 -2.05 -1.74 12.16
C LEU A 149 -1.85 -1.88 13.68
N GLU A 150 -1.61 -0.77 14.38
CA GLU A 150 -1.27 -0.77 15.81
C GLU A 150 -1.82 0.51 16.50
N PRO A 151 -2.91 0.40 17.30
CA PRO A 151 -3.76 -0.79 17.45
C PRO A 151 -4.46 -1.16 16.14
N SER A 152 -4.71 -2.47 15.93
CA SER A 152 -5.43 -2.94 14.74
C SER A 152 -6.91 -2.57 14.83
N GLY A 153 -7.46 -1.86 13.85
CA GLY A 153 -8.85 -1.44 13.87
C GLY A 153 -9.29 -0.69 12.63
N LEU A 154 -10.61 -0.69 12.40
CA LEU A 154 -11.25 0.10 11.35
C LEU A 154 -11.34 1.57 11.78
N VAL A 155 -10.83 2.45 10.93
CA VAL A 155 -10.93 3.90 11.10
C VAL A 155 -12.19 4.40 10.40
N GLN A 156 -12.35 4.06 9.12
CA GLN A 156 -13.48 4.47 8.30
C GLN A 156 -13.57 3.63 7.01
N THR A 157 -14.69 3.74 6.32
CA THR A 157 -14.90 3.18 4.99
C THR A 157 -15.24 4.32 4.03
N LEU A 158 -14.49 4.44 2.94
CA LEU A 158 -14.75 5.37 1.85
C LEU A 158 -15.70 4.70 0.85
N SER A 159 -16.98 5.07 0.90
CA SER A 159 -18.02 4.55 0.01
C SER A 159 -18.15 5.38 -1.28
N GLY A 160 -18.99 4.92 -2.21
CA GLY A 160 -19.29 5.65 -3.45
C GLY A 160 -18.17 5.57 -4.50
N MET A 161 -17.36 4.52 -4.45
CA MET A 161 -16.27 4.26 -5.40
C MET A 161 -16.55 3.00 -6.23
N PRO A 162 -17.57 3.05 -7.12
CA PRO A 162 -18.02 1.86 -7.84
C PRO A 162 -16.90 1.28 -8.72
N LYS A 163 -16.65 -0.03 -8.57
CA LYS A 163 -15.68 -0.77 -9.39
C LYS A 163 -14.25 -0.22 -9.32
N VAL A 164 -13.88 0.43 -8.21
CA VAL A 164 -12.48 0.77 -7.93
C VAL A 164 -11.63 -0.50 -7.90
N ARG A 165 -10.43 -0.44 -8.49
CA ARG A 165 -9.55 -1.61 -8.66
C ARG A 165 -8.09 -1.32 -8.38
N PHE A 166 -7.68 -0.07 -8.53
CA PHE A 166 -6.30 0.35 -8.32
C PHE A 166 -6.25 1.38 -7.21
N ILE A 167 -5.22 1.30 -6.40
CA ILE A 167 -4.87 2.31 -5.40
C ILE A 167 -3.34 2.44 -5.38
N ALA A 168 -2.85 3.66 -5.32
CA ALA A 168 -1.43 3.95 -5.25
C ALA A 168 -1.18 5.16 -4.38
N SER A 169 -0.17 5.09 -3.51
CA SER A 169 0.33 6.25 -2.77
C SER A 169 1.22 7.09 -3.69
N ALA A 170 1.00 8.40 -3.73
CA ALA A 170 1.84 9.35 -4.46
C ALA A 170 2.84 10.03 -3.53
N GLN A 171 2.39 10.41 -2.34
CA GLN A 171 3.19 10.93 -1.23
C GLN A 171 2.41 10.69 0.05
N GLN A 172 3.06 10.87 1.21
CA GLN A 172 2.40 10.73 2.50
C GLN A 172 1.12 11.59 2.57
N GLY A 173 -0.01 10.96 2.84
CA GLY A 173 -1.33 11.60 2.91
C GLY A 173 -1.98 11.96 1.57
N LEU A 174 -1.41 11.54 0.43
CA LEU A 174 -2.02 11.70 -0.89
C LEU A 174 -1.96 10.38 -1.67
N LEU A 175 -3.14 9.82 -1.93
CA LEU A 175 -3.30 8.60 -2.71
C LEU A 175 -4.23 8.85 -3.91
N TYR A 176 -4.06 8.04 -4.94
CA TYR A 176 -4.99 7.95 -6.05
C TYR A 176 -5.61 6.58 -6.09
N ALA A 177 -6.93 6.54 -6.20
CA ALA A 177 -7.67 5.33 -6.51
C ALA A 177 -8.25 5.42 -7.92
N ALA A 178 -8.37 4.31 -8.63
CA ALA A 178 -8.86 4.31 -10.00
C ALA A 178 -9.75 3.11 -10.31
N ALA A 179 -10.73 3.40 -11.15
CA ALA A 179 -11.57 2.47 -11.88
C ALA A 179 -11.39 2.72 -13.38
N ILE A 180 -12.08 1.95 -14.22
CA ILE A 180 -11.99 2.08 -15.69
C ILE A 180 -12.40 3.49 -16.18
N SER A 181 -13.34 4.15 -15.50
CA SER A 181 -13.94 5.42 -15.96
C SER A 181 -13.73 6.59 -15.00
N GLN A 182 -13.14 6.35 -13.84
CA GLN A 182 -13.07 7.32 -12.74
C GLN A 182 -11.73 7.21 -12.02
N ILE A 183 -11.23 8.35 -11.56
CA ILE A 183 -10.06 8.46 -10.71
C ILE A 183 -10.47 9.30 -9.51
N TRP A 184 -10.12 8.84 -8.32
CA TRP A 184 -10.33 9.56 -7.07
C TRP A 184 -8.99 10.02 -6.52
N CYS A 185 -8.96 11.26 -6.05
CA CYS A 185 -7.88 11.80 -5.24
C CYS A 185 -8.28 11.67 -3.78
N ILE A 186 -7.50 10.92 -3.01
CA ILE A 186 -7.73 10.66 -1.58
C ILE A 186 -6.68 11.44 -0.81
N LEU A 187 -7.14 12.33 0.06
CA LEU A 187 -6.29 13.20 0.85
C LEU A 187 -6.49 12.93 2.33
N ALA A 188 -5.40 12.78 3.06
CA ALA A 188 -5.43 12.68 4.50
C ALA A 188 -5.93 13.99 5.10
N VAL A 189 -6.76 13.87 6.14
CA VAL A 189 -7.18 15.01 6.95
C VAL A 189 -5.96 15.59 7.66
N ASP A 190 -5.93 16.91 7.87
CA ASP A 190 -4.88 17.56 8.65
C ASP A 190 -4.62 16.87 10.01
N ILE A 191 -3.34 16.68 10.36
CA ILE A 191 -2.91 15.94 11.56
C ILE A 191 -3.46 16.58 12.84
N ALA A 192 -3.55 17.92 12.91
CA ALA A 192 -4.07 18.58 14.10
C ALA A 192 -5.57 18.30 14.30
N LYS A 193 -6.34 18.23 13.21
CA LYS A 193 -7.76 17.81 13.25
C LYS A 193 -7.89 16.34 13.63
N GLN A 194 -7.12 15.45 13.00
CA GLN A 194 -7.13 14.02 13.32
C GLN A 194 -6.81 13.78 14.80
N ARG A 195 -5.79 14.46 15.35
CA ARG A 195 -5.41 14.35 16.75
C ARG A 195 -6.54 14.72 17.69
N LYS A 196 -7.26 15.81 17.42
CA LYS A 196 -8.40 16.22 18.25
C LYS A 196 -9.47 15.13 18.30
N ILE A 197 -9.85 14.61 17.13
CA ILE A 197 -10.84 13.53 17.01
C ILE A 197 -10.38 12.28 17.77
N LEU A 198 -9.11 11.89 17.64
CA LEU A 198 -8.58 10.70 18.30
C LEU A 198 -8.45 10.85 19.81
N VAL A 199 -8.07 12.03 20.30
CA VAL A 199 -8.05 12.34 21.74
C VAL A 199 -9.45 12.28 22.31
N ASP A 200 -10.42 12.87 21.63
CA ASP A 200 -11.84 12.82 22.03
C ASP A 200 -12.38 11.37 22.02
N ALA A 201 -11.93 10.55 21.06
CA ALA A 201 -12.23 9.11 20.97
C ALA A 201 -11.38 8.22 21.91
N LYS A 202 -10.52 8.81 22.76
CA LYS A 202 -9.61 8.09 23.69
C LYS A 202 -8.59 7.16 23.01
N GLN A 203 -8.29 7.39 21.74
CA GLN A 203 -7.31 6.66 20.94
C GLN A 203 -5.91 7.29 21.04
N PHE A 204 -5.35 7.34 22.26
CA PHE A 204 -4.14 8.10 22.55
C PHE A 204 -2.87 7.59 21.84
N GLN A 205 -2.73 6.26 21.67
CA GLN A 205 -1.54 5.68 21.01
C GLN A 205 -1.44 6.13 19.54
N LEU A 206 -2.57 6.13 18.82
CA LEU A 206 -2.62 6.60 17.45
C LEU A 206 -2.38 8.12 17.36
N ALA A 207 -2.95 8.89 18.29
CA ALA A 207 -2.72 10.34 18.37
C ALA A 207 -1.24 10.69 18.61
N LEU A 208 -0.54 9.91 19.45
CA LEU A 208 0.90 10.04 19.65
C LEU A 208 1.66 9.70 18.37
N LYS A 209 1.34 8.58 17.71
CA LYS A 209 1.99 8.16 16.45
C LYS A 209 1.89 9.24 15.36
N LEU A 210 0.70 9.81 15.17
CA LEU A 210 0.49 10.91 14.22
C LEU A 210 1.30 12.17 14.56
N THR A 211 1.53 12.44 15.85
CA THR A 211 2.32 13.61 16.27
C THR A 211 3.78 13.47 15.85
N TRP A 212 4.36 12.28 15.96
CA TRP A 212 5.73 11.99 15.49
C TRP A 212 5.84 12.10 13.96
N LEU A 213 4.85 11.60 13.23
CA LEU A 213 4.81 11.72 11.76
C LEU A 213 4.68 13.18 11.30
N GLY A 214 3.91 13.99 12.04
CA GLY A 214 3.75 15.42 11.75
C GLY A 214 4.99 16.27 12.07
N SER A 215 5.84 15.84 13.00
CA SER A 215 7.10 16.55 13.28
C SER A 215 8.13 16.34 12.18
N ASP A 216 8.19 15.15 11.57
CA ASP A 216 9.16 14.86 10.50
C ASP A 216 8.80 15.52 9.16
N SER A 217 7.50 15.76 8.90
CA SER A 217 7.06 16.49 7.70
C SER A 217 7.28 18.00 7.77
N SER A 218 7.61 18.55 8.94
CA SER A 218 7.78 20.00 9.15
C SER A 218 9.14 20.57 8.75
N ILE A 219 10.05 19.75 8.19
CA ILE A 219 11.36 20.20 7.68
C ILE A 219 11.29 20.68 6.22
N GLU A 220 10.23 20.39 5.47
CA GLU A 220 9.96 21.04 4.18
C GLU A 220 8.89 22.12 4.33
N GLY A 221 9.31 23.26 4.89
CA GLY A 221 8.53 24.48 4.89
C GLY A 221 8.26 24.97 3.47
N HIS A 222 7.15 24.53 2.88
CA HIS A 222 6.36 25.32 1.95
C HIS A 222 4.93 25.32 2.46
N SER A 223 4.54 26.44 3.08
CA SER A 223 3.14 26.83 3.21
C SER A 223 2.52 26.77 1.82
N ARG A 224 1.86 25.68 1.50
CA ARG A 224 0.96 25.65 0.35
C ARG A 224 -0.36 26.17 0.87
N ASP A 225 -0.55 27.48 0.70
CA ASP A 225 -1.83 28.15 0.83
C ASP A 225 -2.79 27.52 -0.19
N TYR A 226 -3.46 26.44 0.20
CA TYR A 226 -4.66 25.95 -0.46
C TYR A 226 -5.86 26.67 0.16
N GLU A 227 -5.96 27.99 -0.06
CA GLU A 227 -7.27 28.66 -0.02
C GLU A 227 -8.07 28.20 -1.24
N GLY A 228 -8.82 27.11 -1.07
CA GLY A 228 -9.73 26.61 -2.09
C GLY A 228 -9.94 25.11 -2.02
N PHE A 229 -11.01 24.71 -1.32
CA PHE A 229 -11.72 23.43 -1.46
C PHE A 229 -10.91 22.14 -1.29
N LEU A 230 -10.85 21.62 -0.07
CA LEU A 230 -10.68 20.18 0.19
C LEU A 230 -11.53 19.76 1.39
N GLU A 231 -12.80 19.51 1.09
CA GLU A 231 -13.77 18.87 1.97
C GLU A 231 -14.14 17.53 1.32
N PHE A 232 -13.88 16.42 2.02
CA PHE A 232 -14.78 15.28 1.96
C PHE A 232 -14.69 14.47 3.27
N ILE A 233 -15.41 14.95 4.28
CA ILE A 233 -16.21 14.06 5.10
C ILE A 233 -17.55 13.95 4.37
N GLU A 234 -18.02 12.70 4.18
CA GLU A 234 -19.33 12.28 3.65
C GLU A 234 -20.24 13.39 3.11
N ASN A 235 -20.40 13.46 1.79
CA ASN A 235 -21.57 14.09 1.19
C ASN A 235 -22.03 13.32 -0.04
N ASN A 236 -22.92 12.35 0.18
CA ASN A 236 -23.84 11.92 -0.88
C ASN A 236 -25.25 11.68 -0.34
N GLU A 237 -25.83 12.69 0.29
CA GLU A 237 -27.27 12.95 0.22
C GLU A 237 -27.49 14.37 -0.29
N LYS A 238 -27.53 14.53 -1.62
CA LYS A 238 -28.38 15.48 -2.39
C LYS A 238 -27.89 15.59 -3.83
N SER A 239 -28.25 14.60 -4.64
CA SER A 239 -28.44 14.80 -6.08
C SER A 239 -29.67 14.04 -6.58
N GLN A 240 -30.74 14.07 -5.78
CA GLN A 240 -32.09 14.05 -6.32
C GLN A 240 -32.71 15.42 -6.07
N LEU A 241 -33.26 15.99 -7.15
CA LEU A 241 -34.25 17.08 -7.26
C LEU A 241 -33.78 18.27 -8.11
N ARG A 242 -34.64 18.55 -9.09
CA ARG A 242 -34.76 19.73 -9.97
C ARG A 242 -33.86 19.67 -11.19
N GLY A 243 -34.31 19.14 -12.32
CA GLY A 243 -35.57 19.51 -12.98
C GLY A 243 -35.18 20.48 -14.09
N TRP A 244 -34.85 19.92 -15.25
CA TRP A 244 -34.81 20.69 -16.49
C TRP A 244 -36.23 21.21 -16.71
N GLN A 245 -36.41 22.51 -16.53
CA GLN A 245 -37.59 23.23 -16.97
C GLN A 245 -37.21 23.86 -18.31
N GLU A 246 -38.03 23.55 -19.31
CA GLU A 246 -38.01 24.08 -20.67
C GLU A 246 -38.24 25.60 -20.70
N ASP A 247 -38.07 26.14 -21.92
CA ASP A 247 -38.44 27.48 -22.43
C ASP A 247 -37.37 28.57 -22.21
N ILE A 248 -36.80 29.24 -23.22
CA ILE A 248 -37.27 29.64 -24.57
C ILE A 248 -36.09 29.59 -25.57
#